data_AF-A0A971LIU4-F1
#
_entry.id   AF-A0A971LIU4-F1
#
_cell.length_a   1.000
_cell.length_b   1.000
_cell.length_c   1.000
_cell.angle_alpha   90.00
_cell.angle_beta   90.00
_cell.angle_gamma   90.00
#
_symmetry.space_group_name_H-M   'P 1'
#
loop_
_entity.id
_entity.type
_entity.pdbx_description
1 polymer ?
#
loop_
_entity_poly.entity_id
_entity_poly.type
_entity_poly.pdbx_seq_one_letter_code
_entity_poly.pdbx_strand_id
1 'polypeptide(L)'
;ASSGQACLHCQPCAIVSGWGGAGAFSDGKLTLTTDFGGWLGDYIGEAKLRELIDYIDQIYLQFGAPVHVHGSDKERIREIQRQAAAAELQLIPAVVRRLGTDRAYKILAGMRHALADRGVEVRTLTPVKSLLVEDNEIQGVELANGEKLYARYVIAAPGREGSEWFAKEAQRLGLPARTNPVDIGVRVEVPAAVLSHLTDIVYESKLIYYSPTFDDQVRTFCMNPYGQVVVENNAGLLTVNGHSYAHKKTDNTNFALLVSKSFTEPFREPISYGKYIASLANMLGGTVLVQRLGDLLDGRRSTPERIARGLVRPTLPEATPGDLSLVLPYRFLQSLLEMLAAFDKIAPGVYSRHTLLYGVEVKFYSSRVELSNQLETAITGLFAGGDGAGVTRGLAQASAAGVHMARSILERTKN
;
A
#
# COMPACT_ATOMS: atom_id res chain seq x y z
N ALA A 1 -9.24 -8.45 -12.86
CA ALA A 1 -7.86 -8.73 -12.42
C ALA A 1 -7.11 -9.36 -13.60
N SER A 2 -6.03 -8.73 -14.07
CA SER A 2 -5.39 -9.11 -15.33
C SER A 2 -4.79 -10.52 -15.26
N SER A 3 -5.30 -11.39 -16.11
CA SER A 3 -4.81 -12.74 -16.40
C SER A 3 -3.53 -12.72 -17.26
N GLY A 4 -2.61 -11.79 -17.01
CA GLY A 4 -1.47 -11.54 -17.91
C GLY A 4 -1.85 -10.86 -19.23
N GLN A 5 -3.06 -10.31 -19.33
CA GLN A 5 -3.47 -9.46 -20.45
C GLN A 5 -2.93 -8.04 -20.28
N ALA A 6 -2.58 -7.39 -21.40
CA ALA A 6 -2.12 -6.00 -21.46
C ALA A 6 -3.12 -5.03 -20.81
N CYS A 7 -2.62 -3.93 -20.23
CA CYS A 7 -3.46 -2.88 -19.65
C CYS A 7 -4.43 -2.30 -20.71
N LEU A 8 -5.71 -2.19 -20.37
CA LEU A 8 -6.74 -1.67 -21.29
C LEU A 8 -6.88 -0.14 -21.26
N HIS A 9 -6.07 0.57 -20.46
CA HIS A 9 -6.05 2.03 -20.37
C HIS A 9 -7.43 2.69 -20.21
N CYS A 10 -8.32 2.05 -19.43
CA CYS A 10 -9.66 2.56 -19.13
C CYS A 10 -9.63 3.93 -18.42
N GLN A 11 -10.61 4.79 -18.71
CA GLN A 11 -10.79 6.10 -18.07
C GLN A 11 -12.22 6.24 -17.53
N PRO A 12 -12.43 6.33 -16.20
CA PRO A 12 -11.43 6.16 -15.13
C PRO A 12 -10.92 4.71 -15.04
N CYS A 13 -9.82 4.49 -14.31
CA CYS A 13 -9.24 3.15 -14.16
C CYS A 13 -10.18 2.19 -13.41
N ALA A 14 -10.72 1.18 -14.10
CA ALA A 14 -11.69 0.22 -13.56
C ALA A 14 -11.12 -0.71 -12.47
N ILE A 15 -9.81 -0.72 -12.26
CA ILE A 15 -9.16 -1.52 -11.20
C ILE A 15 -9.11 -0.77 -9.87
N VAL A 16 -8.96 0.56 -9.90
CA VAL A 16 -8.80 1.39 -8.69
C VAL A 16 -9.99 2.29 -8.40
N SER A 17 -10.93 2.39 -9.35
CA SER A 17 -12.12 3.22 -9.29
C SER A 17 -13.39 2.39 -9.39
N GLY A 18 -14.49 2.92 -8.83
CA GLY A 18 -15.80 2.27 -8.79
C GLY A 18 -16.17 1.77 -7.40
N TRP A 19 -17.18 0.91 -7.33
CA TRP A 19 -17.66 0.37 -6.05
C TRP A 19 -16.58 -0.49 -5.37
N GLY A 20 -16.19 -0.11 -4.15
CA GLY A 20 -15.11 -0.74 -3.39
C GLY A 20 -13.70 -0.18 -3.68
N GLY A 21 -13.57 0.76 -4.63
CA GLY A 21 -12.31 1.41 -5.00
C GLY A 21 -11.16 0.43 -5.28
N ALA A 22 -9.94 0.83 -4.94
CA ALA A 22 -8.73 0.01 -5.12
C ALA A 22 -8.72 -1.30 -4.30
N GLY A 23 -9.63 -1.45 -3.34
CA GLY A 23 -9.76 -2.68 -2.56
C GLY A 23 -10.44 -3.82 -3.31
N ALA A 24 -11.36 -3.50 -4.23
CA ALA A 24 -12.27 -4.46 -4.85
C ALA A 24 -11.54 -5.57 -5.63
N PHE A 25 -10.49 -5.21 -6.39
CA PHE A 25 -9.71 -6.14 -7.23
C PHE A 25 -8.33 -6.48 -6.65
N SER A 26 -8.20 -6.41 -5.33
CA SER A 26 -6.97 -6.77 -4.61
C SER A 26 -7.01 -8.20 -4.07
N ASP A 27 -5.93 -8.64 -3.40
CA ASP A 27 -5.90 -9.87 -2.60
C ASP A 27 -6.87 -9.82 -1.40
N GLY A 28 -7.43 -8.64 -1.11
CA GLY A 28 -8.46 -8.43 -0.10
C GLY A 28 -7.93 -8.67 1.31
N LYS A 29 -6.74 -8.16 1.62
CA LYS A 29 -6.12 -8.31 2.95
C LYS A 29 -6.74 -7.30 3.92
N LEU A 30 -7.58 -7.77 4.83
CA LEU A 30 -8.11 -6.99 5.94
C LEU A 30 -7.18 -7.16 7.15
N THR A 31 -6.45 -6.10 7.47
CA THR A 31 -5.53 -6.06 8.62
C THR A 31 -6.31 -5.77 9.90
N LEU A 32 -6.29 -6.70 10.85
CA LEU A 32 -7.01 -6.62 12.12
C LEU A 32 -6.13 -6.13 13.28
N THR A 33 -5.05 -5.42 12.95
CA THR A 33 -4.11 -4.84 13.91
C THR A 33 -3.99 -3.33 13.74
N THR A 34 -3.68 -2.66 14.84
CA THR A 34 -3.55 -1.19 14.93
C THR A 34 -2.20 -0.70 14.40
N ASP A 35 -1.16 -1.53 14.55
CA ASP A 35 0.25 -1.18 14.27
C ASP A 35 0.57 -0.86 12.81
N PHE A 36 -0.34 -1.14 11.87
CA PHE A 36 -0.17 -0.77 10.47
C PHE A 36 -1.49 -0.68 9.72
N GLY A 37 -1.46 0.05 8.59
CA GLY A 37 -2.66 0.34 7.79
C GLY A 37 -2.96 1.83 7.65
N GLY A 38 -2.07 2.70 8.12
CA GLY A 38 -2.24 4.15 8.06
C GLY A 38 -1.80 4.83 9.35
N TRP A 39 -2.29 6.05 9.52
CA TRP A 39 -2.07 6.92 10.67
C TRP A 39 -3.37 7.24 11.41
N LEU A 40 -4.44 6.46 11.20
CA LEU A 40 -5.71 6.75 11.86
C LEU A 40 -5.57 6.79 13.39
N GLY A 41 -4.68 5.95 13.94
CA GLY A 41 -4.35 5.93 15.37
C GLY A 41 -3.79 7.26 15.89
N ASP A 42 -3.08 8.03 15.07
CA ASP A 42 -2.55 9.35 15.45
C ASP A 42 -3.67 10.36 15.73
N TYR A 43 -4.86 10.16 15.15
CA TYR A 43 -6.01 11.06 15.30
C TYR A 43 -6.95 10.64 16.42
N ILE A 44 -7.22 9.34 16.54
CA ILE A 44 -8.31 8.83 17.41
C ILE A 44 -7.81 8.03 18.62
N GLY A 45 -6.50 7.75 18.67
CA GLY A 45 -5.89 6.89 19.69
C GLY A 45 -6.03 5.40 19.37
N GLU A 46 -5.08 4.61 19.87
CA GLU A 46 -4.98 3.19 19.55
C GLU A 46 -6.19 2.37 20.05
N ALA A 47 -6.66 2.64 21.27
CA ALA A 47 -7.80 1.93 21.84
C ALA A 47 -9.05 2.10 20.97
N LYS A 48 -9.32 3.33 20.50
CA LYS A 48 -10.49 3.59 19.64
C LYS A 48 -10.34 2.96 18.27
N LEU A 49 -9.13 2.99 17.71
CA LEU A 49 -8.83 2.33 16.45
C LEU A 49 -9.08 0.83 16.53
N ARG A 50 -8.68 0.17 17.63
CA ARG A 50 -8.94 -1.25 17.84
C ARG A 50 -10.43 -1.56 17.89
N GLU A 51 -11.22 -0.81 18.65
CA GLU A 51 -12.69 -0.96 18.68
C GLU A 51 -13.32 -0.84 17.28
N LEU A 52 -12.85 0.11 16.48
CA LEU A 52 -13.36 0.31 15.12
C LEU A 52 -12.93 -0.83 14.18
N ILE A 53 -11.71 -1.34 14.31
CA ILE A 53 -11.24 -2.51 13.56
C ILE A 53 -12.07 -3.75 13.90
N ASP A 54 -12.37 -3.96 15.18
CA ASP A 54 -13.23 -5.08 15.60
C ASP A 54 -14.65 -4.92 15.05
N TYR A 55 -15.20 -3.70 15.11
CA TYR A 55 -16.52 -3.38 14.55
C TYR A 55 -16.59 -3.67 13.04
N ILE A 56 -15.62 -3.17 12.26
CA ILE A 56 -15.63 -3.39 10.81
C ILE A 56 -15.42 -4.87 10.47
N ASP A 57 -14.63 -5.62 11.25
CA ASP A 57 -14.41 -7.04 10.98
C ASP A 57 -15.73 -7.82 11.12
N GLN A 58 -16.54 -7.51 12.14
CA GLN A 58 -17.87 -8.10 12.30
C GLN A 58 -18.80 -7.78 11.12
N ILE A 59 -18.76 -6.55 10.58
CA ILE A 59 -19.52 -6.20 9.38
C ILE A 59 -19.04 -7.03 8.18
N TYR A 60 -17.73 -7.15 7.95
CA TYR A 60 -17.20 -7.98 6.87
C TYR A 60 -17.65 -9.44 7.01
N LEU A 61 -17.64 -10.01 8.23
CA LEU A 61 -18.12 -11.37 8.50
C LEU A 61 -19.61 -11.53 8.19
N GLN A 62 -20.46 -10.56 8.55
CA GLN A 62 -21.90 -10.57 8.24
C GLN A 62 -22.17 -10.63 6.74
N PHE A 63 -21.32 -10.00 5.92
CA PHE A 63 -21.43 -10.01 4.46
C PHE A 63 -20.71 -11.19 3.79
N GLY A 64 -20.21 -12.15 4.56
CA GLY A 64 -19.64 -13.41 4.05
C GLY A 64 -18.11 -13.44 3.95
N ALA A 65 -17.40 -12.60 4.70
CA ALA A 65 -15.96 -12.74 4.84
C ALA A 65 -15.59 -14.07 5.52
N PRO A 66 -14.42 -14.67 5.18
CA PRO A 66 -14.02 -15.95 5.74
C PRO A 66 -13.71 -15.81 7.23
N VAL A 67 -14.08 -16.79 8.07
CA VAL A 67 -13.84 -16.76 9.53
C VAL A 67 -12.35 -16.92 9.89
N HIS A 68 -11.59 -17.63 9.06
CA HIS A 68 -10.18 -17.88 9.29
C HIS A 68 -9.33 -16.59 9.18
N VAL A 69 -8.37 -16.45 10.09
CA VAL A 69 -7.35 -15.39 10.10
C VAL A 69 -5.95 -15.98 10.18
N HIS A 70 -4.98 -15.32 9.56
CA HIS A 70 -3.56 -15.61 9.71
C HIS A 70 -2.97 -14.79 10.86
N GLY A 71 -1.85 -15.26 11.45
CA GLY A 71 -1.16 -14.54 12.51
C GLY A 71 -1.82 -14.63 13.90
N SER A 72 -2.56 -15.72 14.17
CA SER A 72 -3.20 -15.97 15.47
C SER A 72 -2.38 -16.86 16.42
N ASP A 73 -1.36 -17.57 15.94
CA ASP A 73 -0.48 -18.44 16.74
C ASP A 73 0.55 -17.61 17.52
N LYS A 74 0.14 -17.13 18.71
CA LYS A 74 0.93 -16.21 19.53
C LYS A 74 2.28 -16.79 19.95
N GLU A 75 2.38 -18.09 20.21
CA GLU A 75 3.61 -18.72 20.67
C GLU A 75 4.65 -18.77 19.54
N ARG A 76 4.24 -19.24 18.36
CA ARG A 76 5.13 -19.24 17.19
C ARG A 76 5.50 -17.83 16.75
N ILE A 77 4.58 -16.86 16.86
CA ILE A 77 4.88 -15.45 16.57
C ILE A 77 5.93 -14.91 17.52
N ARG A 78 5.82 -15.18 18.84
CA ARG A 78 6.82 -14.77 19.84
C ARG A 78 8.19 -15.36 19.53
N GLU A 79 8.25 -16.59 19.06
CA GLU A 79 9.51 -17.21 18.61
C GLU A 79 10.15 -16.40 17.48
N ILE A 80 9.38 -16.10 16.43
CA ILE A 80 9.87 -15.30 15.31
C ILE A 80 10.26 -13.90 15.77
N GLN A 81 9.50 -13.26 16.67
CA GLN A 81 9.85 -11.96 17.23
C GLN A 81 11.18 -11.99 17.97
N ARG A 82 11.45 -13.06 18.74
CA ARG A 82 12.73 -13.24 19.43
C ARG A 82 13.89 -13.40 18.44
N GLN A 83 13.70 -14.21 17.39
CA GLN A 83 14.69 -14.39 16.33
C GLN A 83 14.96 -13.08 15.58
N ALA A 84 13.89 -12.36 15.23
CA ALA A 84 13.97 -11.06 14.58
C ALA A 84 14.75 -10.06 15.45
N ALA A 85 14.42 -9.96 16.75
CA ALA A 85 15.12 -9.06 17.67
C ALA A 85 16.61 -9.40 17.80
N ALA A 86 16.98 -10.69 17.84
CA ALA A 86 18.37 -11.13 17.84
C ALA A 86 19.12 -10.79 16.54
N ALA A 87 18.40 -10.53 15.46
CA ALA A 87 18.91 -10.09 14.16
C ALA A 87 18.77 -8.57 13.94
N GLU A 88 18.43 -7.80 14.99
CA GLU A 88 18.19 -6.33 14.92
C GLU A 88 16.98 -5.95 14.06
N LEU A 89 16.05 -6.89 13.87
CA LEU A 89 14.80 -6.71 13.16
C LEU A 89 13.63 -6.61 14.14
N GLN A 90 12.70 -5.71 13.87
CA GLN A 90 11.43 -5.64 14.57
C GLN A 90 10.34 -6.29 13.71
N LEU A 91 9.84 -7.45 14.13
CA LEU A 91 8.63 -8.02 13.55
C LEU A 91 7.39 -7.34 14.15
N ILE A 92 6.59 -6.70 13.30
CA ILE A 92 5.25 -6.22 13.65
C ILE A 92 4.27 -7.36 13.39
N PRO A 93 3.68 -7.97 14.45
CA PRO A 93 2.73 -9.05 14.28
C PRO A 93 1.42 -8.52 13.67
N ALA A 94 0.87 -9.33 12.77
CA ALA A 94 -0.22 -8.96 11.90
C ALA A 94 -1.29 -10.04 11.97
N VAL A 95 -2.48 -9.70 12.45
CA VAL A 95 -3.66 -10.56 12.25
C VAL A 95 -4.29 -10.15 10.94
N VAL A 96 -4.36 -11.06 9.97
CA VAL A 96 -4.86 -10.74 8.62
C VAL A 96 -5.96 -11.69 8.23
N ARG A 97 -7.10 -11.12 7.82
CA ARG A 97 -8.17 -11.86 7.14
C ARG A 97 -8.02 -11.66 5.63
N ARG A 98 -7.77 -12.76 4.91
CA ARG A 98 -7.69 -12.76 3.44
C ARG A 98 -9.09 -13.02 2.87
N LEU A 99 -9.67 -12.01 2.23
CA LEU A 99 -10.98 -12.16 1.57
C LEU A 99 -10.83 -12.99 0.28
N GLY A 100 -9.81 -12.69 -0.52
CA GLY A 100 -9.69 -13.17 -1.90
C GLY A 100 -10.63 -12.41 -2.84
N THR A 101 -10.19 -12.20 -4.08
CA THR A 101 -10.84 -11.30 -5.04
C THR A 101 -12.30 -11.69 -5.35
N ASP A 102 -12.58 -12.98 -5.57
CA ASP A 102 -13.95 -13.44 -5.91
C ASP A 102 -14.95 -13.24 -4.77
N ARG A 103 -14.50 -13.45 -3.52
CA ARG A 103 -15.35 -13.22 -2.34
C ARG A 103 -15.49 -11.74 -2.04
N ALA A 104 -14.42 -10.96 -2.21
CA ALA A 104 -14.46 -9.51 -2.04
C ALA A 104 -15.54 -8.88 -2.93
N TYR A 105 -15.67 -9.32 -4.18
CA TYR A 105 -16.75 -8.89 -5.07
C TYR A 105 -18.15 -9.14 -4.47
N LYS A 106 -18.42 -10.38 -4.02
CA LYS A 106 -19.73 -10.76 -3.44
C LYS A 106 -20.04 -9.97 -2.17
N ILE A 107 -19.05 -9.83 -1.28
CA ILE A 107 -19.16 -9.06 -0.03
C ILE A 107 -19.54 -7.61 -0.35
N LEU A 108 -18.78 -6.96 -1.23
CA LEU A 108 -19.00 -5.57 -1.62
C LEU A 108 -20.36 -5.40 -2.31
N ALA A 109 -20.75 -6.31 -3.20
CA ALA A 109 -22.08 -6.28 -3.84
C ALA A 109 -23.21 -6.38 -2.80
N GLY A 110 -23.07 -7.26 -1.81
CA GLY A 110 -24.00 -7.38 -0.68
C GLY A 110 -24.10 -6.08 0.12
N MET A 111 -22.95 -5.46 0.43
CA MET A 111 -22.91 -4.15 1.12
C MET A 111 -23.62 -3.06 0.30
N ARG A 112 -23.43 -3.04 -1.02
CA ARG A 112 -24.11 -2.07 -1.91
C ARG A 112 -25.62 -2.22 -1.87
N HIS A 113 -26.11 -3.46 -1.96
CA HIS A 113 -27.54 -3.74 -1.93
C HIS A 113 -28.15 -3.33 -0.59
N ALA A 114 -27.49 -3.71 0.51
CA ALA A 114 -27.94 -3.35 1.86
C ALA A 114 -27.98 -1.83 2.12
N LEU A 115 -27.15 -1.03 1.44
CA LEU A 115 -27.20 0.43 1.47
C LEU A 115 -28.35 0.98 0.63
N ALA A 116 -28.55 0.44 -0.58
CA ALA A 116 -29.67 0.81 -1.45
C ALA A 116 -31.02 0.54 -0.77
N ASP A 117 -31.18 -0.58 -0.08
CA ASP A 117 -32.39 -0.95 0.67
C ASP A 117 -32.69 0.04 1.82
N ARG A 118 -31.66 0.77 2.29
CA ARG A 118 -31.77 1.82 3.31
C ARG A 118 -31.95 3.22 2.71
N GLY A 119 -32.17 3.32 1.40
CA GLY A 119 -32.37 4.58 0.69
C GLY A 119 -31.09 5.36 0.39
N VAL A 120 -29.91 4.72 0.48
CA VAL A 120 -28.65 5.38 0.10
C VAL A 120 -28.51 5.39 -1.42
N GLU A 121 -28.40 6.59 -1.99
CA GLU A 121 -28.15 6.77 -3.42
C GLU A 121 -26.65 6.63 -3.73
N VAL A 122 -26.31 5.82 -4.73
CA VAL A 122 -24.92 5.64 -5.21
C VAL A 122 -24.85 5.98 -6.69
N ARG A 123 -24.28 7.14 -7.02
CA ARG A 123 -24.04 7.58 -8.41
C ARG A 123 -22.63 7.21 -8.86
N THR A 124 -22.52 6.33 -9.85
CA THR A 124 -21.24 5.96 -10.49
C THR A 124 -21.03 6.77 -11.77
N LEU A 125 -19.77 6.91 -12.22
CA LEU A 125 -19.43 7.76 -13.38
C LEU A 125 -19.84 9.22 -13.19
N THR A 126 -19.82 9.69 -11.94
CA THR A 126 -20.23 11.03 -11.54
C THR A 126 -19.04 11.73 -10.87
N PRO A 127 -18.03 12.17 -11.64
CA PRO A 127 -16.84 12.78 -11.07
C PRO A 127 -17.17 14.15 -10.46
N VAL A 128 -16.68 14.37 -9.24
CA VAL A 128 -16.71 15.69 -8.58
C VAL A 128 -15.58 16.54 -9.16
N LYS A 129 -15.91 17.78 -9.52
CA LYS A 129 -14.98 18.78 -10.04
C LYS A 129 -14.38 19.62 -8.92
N SER A 130 -15.22 20.17 -8.04
CA SER A 130 -14.78 21.06 -6.95
C SER A 130 -15.67 20.99 -5.71
N LEU A 131 -15.10 21.37 -4.58
CA LEU A 131 -15.78 21.60 -3.31
C LEU A 131 -16.34 23.04 -3.27
N LEU A 132 -17.61 23.18 -2.90
CA LEU A 132 -18.28 24.48 -2.76
C LEU A 132 -18.14 24.94 -1.31
N VAL A 133 -17.43 26.04 -1.09
CA VAL A 133 -17.11 26.56 0.26
C VAL A 133 -17.42 28.04 0.30
N GLU A 134 -18.16 28.47 1.32
CA GLU A 134 -18.52 29.87 1.60
C GLU A 134 -18.30 30.11 3.09
N ASP A 135 -17.70 31.25 3.46
CA ASP A 135 -17.41 31.63 4.86
C ASP A 135 -16.75 30.54 5.72
N ASN A 136 -15.83 29.78 5.11
CA ASN A 136 -15.11 28.65 5.73
C ASN A 136 -16.03 27.49 6.19
N GLU A 137 -17.19 27.36 5.57
CA GLU A 137 -18.15 26.27 5.73
C GLU A 137 -18.46 25.60 4.38
N ILE A 138 -18.57 24.28 4.39
CA ILE A 138 -18.92 23.52 3.18
C ILE A 138 -20.38 23.76 2.81
N GLN A 139 -20.64 23.99 1.53
CA GLN A 139 -21.98 24.14 0.96
C GLN A 139 -22.40 22.93 0.10
N GLY A 140 -21.43 22.13 -0.35
CA GLY A 140 -21.65 20.97 -1.20
C GLY A 140 -20.54 20.73 -2.21
N VAL A 141 -20.88 20.19 -3.37
CA VAL A 141 -19.94 19.86 -4.45
C VAL A 141 -20.46 20.28 -5.83
N GLU A 142 -19.55 20.63 -6.73
CA GLU A 142 -19.83 20.78 -8.17
C GLU A 142 -19.36 19.52 -8.90
N LEU A 143 -20.21 18.95 -9.74
CA LEU A 143 -19.91 17.81 -10.58
C LEU A 143 -19.25 18.26 -11.90
N ALA A 144 -18.56 17.35 -12.60
CA ALA A 144 -17.89 17.68 -13.85
C ALA A 144 -18.85 18.12 -14.98
N ASN A 145 -20.13 17.75 -14.91
CA ASN A 145 -21.18 18.21 -15.83
C ASN A 145 -21.73 19.61 -15.49
N GLY A 146 -21.24 20.26 -14.41
CA GLY A 146 -21.68 21.56 -13.93
C GLY A 146 -22.87 21.53 -12.94
N GLU A 147 -23.45 20.35 -12.68
CA GLU A 147 -24.49 20.19 -11.66
C GLU A 147 -23.91 20.46 -10.26
N LYS A 148 -24.66 21.17 -9.43
CA LYS A 148 -24.30 21.46 -8.03
C LYS A 148 -25.18 20.63 -7.09
N LEU A 149 -24.53 19.91 -6.18
CA LEU A 149 -25.18 19.15 -5.12
C LEU A 149 -24.89 19.82 -3.78
N TYR A 150 -25.93 20.32 -3.12
CA TYR A 150 -25.81 21.01 -1.84
C TYR A 150 -25.91 20.03 -0.67
N ALA A 151 -25.02 20.19 0.32
CA ALA A 151 -24.99 19.38 1.53
C ALA A 151 -24.30 20.13 2.67
N ARG A 152 -24.85 20.00 3.89
CA ARG A 152 -24.25 20.54 5.13
C ARG A 152 -22.94 19.84 5.51
N TYR A 153 -22.78 18.58 5.10
CA TYR A 153 -21.61 17.78 5.40
C TYR A 153 -21.12 17.08 4.14
N VAL A 154 -19.81 17.08 3.92
CA VAL A 154 -19.16 16.38 2.81
C VAL A 154 -18.02 15.53 3.36
N ILE A 155 -17.98 14.25 2.99
CA ILE A 155 -16.85 13.36 3.25
C ILE A 155 -16.05 13.19 1.95
N ALA A 156 -14.84 13.75 1.92
CA ALA A 156 -13.87 13.53 0.86
C ALA A 156 -13.05 12.25 1.12
N ALA A 157 -13.43 11.15 0.48
CA ALA A 157 -12.71 9.87 0.51
C ALA A 157 -12.34 9.39 -0.91
N PRO A 158 -11.54 10.16 -1.67
CA PRO A 158 -11.37 9.97 -3.11
C PRO A 158 -10.48 8.76 -3.49
N GLY A 159 -9.92 8.06 -2.50
CA GLY A 159 -8.97 6.98 -2.73
C GLY A 159 -7.68 7.45 -3.41
N ARG A 160 -6.85 6.50 -3.84
CA ARG A 160 -5.55 6.80 -4.46
C ARG A 160 -5.71 7.59 -5.76
N GLU A 161 -6.68 7.20 -6.58
CA GLU A 161 -6.95 7.82 -7.89
C GLU A 161 -7.26 9.32 -7.75
N GLY A 162 -8.16 9.70 -6.83
CA GLY A 162 -8.51 11.11 -6.64
C GLY A 162 -7.64 11.84 -5.61
N SER A 163 -6.50 11.29 -5.20
CA SER A 163 -5.59 11.94 -4.25
C SER A 163 -4.97 13.22 -4.80
N GLU A 164 -4.66 13.26 -6.10
CA GLU A 164 -4.15 14.47 -6.76
C GLU A 164 -5.25 15.55 -6.84
N TRP A 165 -6.49 15.17 -7.15
CA TRP A 165 -7.62 16.09 -7.12
C TRP A 165 -7.81 16.70 -5.73
N PHE A 166 -7.79 15.88 -4.69
CA PHE A 166 -7.96 16.36 -3.33
C PHE A 166 -6.80 17.23 -2.85
N ALA A 167 -5.57 16.93 -3.26
CA ALA A 167 -4.42 17.79 -2.98
C ALA A 167 -4.56 19.17 -3.65
N LYS A 168 -5.08 19.24 -4.88
CA LYS A 168 -5.36 20.52 -5.58
C LYS A 168 -6.48 21.29 -4.88
N GLU A 169 -7.55 20.63 -4.47
CA GLU A 169 -8.64 21.28 -3.73
C GLU A 169 -8.16 21.77 -2.36
N ALA A 170 -7.38 20.97 -1.63
CA ALA A 170 -6.79 21.38 -0.35
C ALA A 170 -5.91 22.62 -0.52
N GLN A 171 -5.06 22.65 -1.55
CA GLN A 171 -4.24 23.81 -1.88
C GLN A 171 -5.09 25.04 -2.22
N ARG A 172 -6.11 24.88 -3.09
CA ARG A 172 -7.03 25.95 -3.49
C ARG A 172 -7.76 26.56 -2.28
N LEU A 173 -8.11 25.72 -1.32
CA LEU A 173 -8.82 26.08 -0.10
C LEU A 173 -7.90 26.53 1.05
N GLY A 174 -6.57 26.58 0.82
CA GLY A 174 -5.62 26.98 1.85
C GLY A 174 -5.49 25.99 3.02
N LEU A 175 -5.90 24.73 2.83
CA LEU A 175 -5.79 23.70 3.85
C LEU A 175 -4.32 23.26 4.00
N PRO A 176 -3.73 23.33 5.21
CA PRO A 176 -2.39 22.83 5.45
C PRO A 176 -2.29 21.33 5.15
N ALA A 177 -1.20 20.93 4.51
CA ALA A 177 -0.93 19.53 4.25
C ALA A 177 0.54 19.21 4.52
N ARG A 178 0.78 18.03 5.09
CA ARG A 178 2.11 17.49 5.31
C ARG A 178 2.46 16.56 4.18
N THR A 179 3.66 16.71 3.66
CA THR A 179 4.19 15.77 2.69
C THR A 179 4.55 14.48 3.40
N ASN A 180 3.92 13.38 2.99
CA ASN A 180 4.30 12.07 3.48
C ASN A 180 5.73 11.72 3.01
N PRO A 181 6.40 10.74 3.65
CA PRO A 181 7.66 10.21 3.17
C PRO A 181 7.57 9.76 1.70
N VAL A 182 8.68 9.31 1.11
CA VAL A 182 8.66 8.46 -0.10
C VAL A 182 9.43 7.20 0.22
N ASP A 183 8.86 6.07 -0.18
CA ASP A 183 9.48 4.77 0.02
C ASP A 183 10.02 4.28 -1.31
N ILE A 184 11.32 3.98 -1.35
CA ILE A 184 12.02 3.51 -2.55
C ILE A 184 12.85 2.29 -2.20
N GLY A 185 12.81 1.30 -3.08
CA GLY A 185 13.75 0.18 -3.01
C GLY A 185 13.52 -0.81 -4.13
N VAL A 186 13.44 -2.09 -3.76
CA VAL A 186 13.43 -3.21 -4.70
C VAL A 186 12.39 -4.24 -4.32
N ARG A 187 11.91 -4.97 -5.32
CA ARG A 187 11.26 -6.27 -5.09
C ARG A 187 12.34 -7.32 -4.94
N VAL A 188 12.22 -8.17 -3.94
CA VAL A 188 13.07 -9.33 -3.71
C VAL A 188 12.29 -10.57 -4.10
N GLU A 189 12.92 -11.49 -4.83
CA GLU A 189 12.38 -12.80 -5.15
C GLU A 189 13.36 -13.91 -4.74
N VAL A 190 12.85 -14.88 -3.97
CA VAL A 190 13.57 -16.03 -3.43
C VAL A 190 12.73 -17.30 -3.59
N PRO A 191 13.32 -18.51 -3.52
CA PRO A 191 12.54 -19.74 -3.51
C PRO A 191 11.58 -19.75 -2.32
N ALA A 192 10.32 -20.16 -2.52
CA ALA A 192 9.31 -20.12 -1.47
C ALA A 192 9.71 -20.97 -0.24
N ALA A 193 10.46 -22.04 -0.46
CA ALA A 193 11.01 -22.88 0.61
C ALA A 193 11.85 -22.08 1.64
N VAL A 194 12.55 -21.03 1.22
CA VAL A 194 13.38 -20.17 2.10
C VAL A 194 12.55 -19.39 3.12
N LEU A 195 11.30 -19.04 2.77
CA LEU A 195 10.44 -18.19 3.61
C LEU A 195 9.21 -18.92 4.16
N SER A 196 8.92 -20.13 3.69
CA SER A 196 7.73 -20.91 4.06
C SER A 196 7.55 -21.04 5.57
N HIS A 197 8.63 -21.28 6.32
CA HIS A 197 8.59 -21.38 7.78
C HIS A 197 8.11 -20.11 8.48
N LEU A 198 8.29 -18.93 7.87
CA LEU A 198 7.74 -17.66 8.36
C LEU A 198 6.34 -17.40 7.81
N THR A 199 6.16 -17.55 6.49
CA THR A 199 4.91 -17.20 5.81
C THR A 199 3.75 -18.10 6.20
N ASP A 200 4.00 -19.35 6.58
CA ASP A 200 2.94 -20.24 7.02
C ASP A 200 2.36 -19.82 8.39
N ILE A 201 3.12 -19.04 9.17
CA ILE A 201 2.72 -18.55 10.51
C ILE A 201 2.12 -17.15 10.41
N VAL A 202 2.86 -16.19 9.85
CA VAL A 202 2.45 -14.76 9.84
C VAL A 202 1.89 -14.28 8.50
N TYR A 203 1.99 -15.09 7.43
CA TYR A 203 1.66 -14.76 6.03
C TYR A 203 2.46 -13.59 5.44
N GLU A 204 2.51 -12.47 6.13
CA GLU A 204 3.31 -11.30 5.83
C GLU A 204 4.24 -10.99 7.00
N SER A 205 5.53 -11.28 6.84
CA SER A 205 6.56 -10.88 7.81
C SER A 205 6.85 -9.39 7.65
N LYS A 206 6.17 -8.54 8.43
CA LYS A 206 6.42 -7.09 8.48
C LYS A 206 7.61 -6.80 9.38
N LEU A 207 8.77 -6.70 8.76
CA LEU A 207 10.04 -6.46 9.43
C LEU A 207 10.40 -4.99 9.23
N ILE A 208 10.78 -4.34 10.33
CA ILE A 208 11.44 -3.04 10.33
C ILE A 208 12.90 -3.25 10.74
N TYR A 209 13.79 -2.56 10.05
CA TYR A 209 15.22 -2.51 10.28
C TYR A 209 15.68 -1.06 10.25
N TYR A 210 16.66 -0.71 11.06
CA TYR A 210 17.35 0.58 10.98
C TYR A 210 18.77 0.33 10.50
N SER A 211 19.12 0.88 9.33
CA SER A 211 20.43 0.71 8.72
C SER A 211 21.53 1.27 9.64
N PRO A 212 22.54 0.48 10.05
CA PRO A 212 23.63 0.98 10.88
C PRO A 212 24.46 2.07 10.19
N THR A 213 24.53 2.07 8.85
CA THR A 213 25.33 3.08 8.12
C THR A 213 24.64 4.44 8.08
N PHE A 214 23.32 4.48 7.90
CA PHE A 214 22.60 5.73 7.61
C PHE A 214 21.44 6.05 8.55
N ASP A 215 21.16 5.16 9.51
CA ASP A 215 19.99 5.20 10.40
C ASP A 215 18.66 5.29 9.64
N ASP A 216 18.66 4.77 8.40
CA ASP A 216 17.49 4.77 7.56
C ASP A 216 16.58 3.61 7.93
N GLN A 217 15.29 3.90 8.11
CA GLN A 217 14.28 2.86 8.28
C GLN A 217 14.09 2.11 6.97
N VAL A 218 14.33 0.79 7.01
CA VAL A 218 14.07 -0.15 5.93
C VAL A 218 13.00 -1.12 6.38
N ARG A 219 12.05 -1.43 5.51
CA ARG A 219 10.94 -2.33 5.86
C ARG A 219 10.57 -3.28 4.75
N THR A 220 10.08 -4.46 5.12
CA THR A 220 9.40 -5.34 4.18
C THR A 220 8.00 -4.79 3.86
N PHE A 221 7.51 -5.08 2.66
CA PHE A 221 6.17 -4.67 2.26
C PHE A 221 5.55 -5.64 1.25
N CYS A 222 4.24 -5.88 1.41
CA CYS A 222 3.43 -6.61 0.45
C CYS A 222 4.02 -7.99 0.13
N MET A 223 4.28 -8.80 1.16
CA MET A 223 4.79 -10.17 0.97
C MET A 223 3.75 -11.03 0.23
N ASN A 224 4.24 -11.81 -0.73
CA ASN A 224 3.46 -12.65 -1.64
C ASN A 224 4.07 -14.06 -1.68
N PRO A 225 3.69 -14.94 -0.73
CA PRO A 225 4.12 -16.34 -0.72
C PRO A 225 3.58 -17.08 -1.95
N TYR A 226 4.44 -17.83 -2.65
CA TYR A 226 4.09 -18.54 -3.89
C TYR A 226 3.52 -17.62 -4.99
N GLY A 227 3.85 -16.34 -4.94
CA GLY A 227 3.36 -15.30 -5.85
C GLY A 227 4.30 -15.00 -7.00
N GLN A 228 3.98 -13.99 -7.80
CA GLN A 228 4.80 -13.52 -8.92
C GLN A 228 5.11 -12.04 -8.80
N VAL A 229 6.26 -11.63 -9.33
CA VAL A 229 6.62 -10.24 -9.56
C VAL A 229 5.84 -9.73 -10.77
N VAL A 230 5.37 -8.48 -10.72
CA VAL A 230 4.56 -7.86 -11.80
C VAL A 230 5.02 -6.44 -12.08
N VAL A 231 4.78 -5.96 -13.30
CA VAL A 231 4.93 -4.53 -13.64
C VAL A 231 3.69 -3.76 -13.19
N GLU A 232 3.91 -2.64 -12.51
CA GLU A 232 2.89 -1.65 -12.15
C GLU A 232 3.10 -0.39 -13.00
N ASN A 233 2.10 0.00 -13.79
CA ASN A 233 2.15 1.19 -14.64
C ASN A 233 1.35 2.33 -13.99
N ASN A 234 2.06 3.38 -13.58
CA ASN A 234 1.47 4.60 -13.02
C ASN A 234 1.60 5.74 -14.04
N ALA A 235 0.60 5.87 -14.92
CA ALA A 235 0.53 6.92 -15.95
C ALA A 235 1.79 7.02 -16.83
N GLY A 236 2.30 5.87 -17.29
CA GLY A 236 3.49 5.77 -18.15
C GLY A 236 4.78 5.50 -17.39
N LEU A 237 4.78 5.63 -16.06
CA LEU A 237 5.91 5.27 -15.21
C LEU A 237 5.82 3.80 -14.80
N LEU A 238 6.75 2.98 -15.27
CA LEU A 238 6.80 1.54 -14.98
C LEU A 238 7.57 1.31 -13.68
N THR A 239 6.93 0.69 -12.71
CA THR A 239 7.53 0.29 -11.42
C THR A 239 7.32 -1.21 -11.22
N VAL A 240 8.01 -1.79 -10.24
CA VAL A 240 7.77 -3.18 -9.85
C VAL A 240 6.78 -3.26 -8.70
N ASN A 241 6.00 -4.34 -8.69
CA ASN A 241 5.14 -4.77 -7.59
C ASN A 241 5.09 -6.31 -7.55
N GLY A 242 4.21 -6.88 -6.74
CA GLY A 242 3.99 -8.32 -6.71
C GLY A 242 2.54 -8.70 -6.44
N HIS A 243 2.17 -9.90 -6.85
CA HIS A 243 0.82 -10.42 -6.75
C HIS A 243 0.81 -11.91 -6.41
N SER A 244 -0.23 -12.38 -5.73
CA SER A 244 -0.47 -13.80 -5.47
C SER A 244 -1.88 -14.17 -5.93
N TYR A 245 -2.01 -15.13 -6.84
CA TYR A 245 -3.32 -15.63 -7.26
C TYR A 245 -3.80 -16.73 -6.31
N ALA A 246 -5.11 -16.85 -6.12
CA ALA A 246 -5.68 -17.91 -5.29
C ALA A 246 -5.44 -19.32 -5.89
N HIS A 247 -5.44 -19.43 -7.22
CA HIS A 247 -5.40 -20.71 -7.94
C HIS A 247 -4.10 -20.97 -8.72
N LYS A 248 -3.15 -20.02 -8.72
CA LYS A 248 -1.86 -20.17 -9.41
C LYS A 248 -0.75 -19.86 -8.41
N LYS A 249 0.04 -20.88 -8.11
CA LYS A 249 1.23 -20.81 -7.25
C LYS A 249 2.49 -20.89 -8.11
N THR A 250 3.48 -20.09 -7.78
CA THR A 250 4.85 -20.21 -8.28
C THR A 250 5.72 -20.93 -7.25
N ASP A 251 6.96 -21.28 -7.60
CA ASP A 251 7.93 -21.83 -6.65
C ASP A 251 8.65 -20.75 -5.82
N ASN A 252 8.24 -19.48 -5.94
CA ASN A 252 8.93 -18.34 -5.36
C ASN A 252 8.05 -17.56 -4.39
N THR A 253 8.70 -16.92 -3.42
CA THR A 253 8.09 -15.86 -2.61
C THR A 253 8.73 -14.54 -2.99
N ASN A 254 7.91 -13.50 -3.14
CA ASN A 254 8.41 -12.15 -3.38
C ASN A 254 7.85 -11.14 -2.38
N PHE A 255 8.62 -10.11 -2.10
CA PHE A 255 8.26 -9.02 -1.20
C PHE A 255 9.04 -7.76 -1.60
N ALA A 256 8.56 -6.58 -1.25
CA ALA A 256 9.33 -5.36 -1.43
C ALA A 256 10.19 -5.09 -0.19
N LEU A 257 11.40 -4.57 -0.41
CA LEU A 257 12.21 -3.88 0.59
C LEU A 257 12.22 -2.40 0.24
N LEU A 258 11.80 -1.58 1.20
CA LEU A 258 11.59 -0.16 1.00
C LEU A 258 12.35 0.62 2.07
N VAL A 259 13.15 1.59 1.62
CA VAL A 259 13.77 2.58 2.50
C VAL A 259 12.87 3.80 2.55
N SER A 260 12.48 4.22 3.75
CA SER A 260 11.61 5.38 3.96
C SER A 260 12.40 6.67 4.04
N LYS A 261 12.02 7.66 3.22
CA LYS A 261 12.62 8.99 3.22
C LYS A 261 11.61 10.10 3.47
N SER A 262 11.76 10.73 4.62
CA SER A 262 11.14 12.03 4.91
C SER A 262 12.11 13.12 4.50
N PHE A 263 11.66 14.02 3.65
CA PHE A 263 12.42 15.21 3.32
C PHE A 263 11.93 16.37 4.17
N THR A 264 12.86 17.25 4.51
CA THR A 264 12.61 18.50 5.23
C THR A 264 12.84 19.69 4.28
N GLU A 265 12.71 20.89 4.82
CA GLU A 265 13.01 22.11 4.07
C GLU A 265 14.45 22.14 3.52
N PRO A 266 14.66 22.75 2.33
CA PRO A 266 13.67 23.43 1.48
C PRO A 266 12.92 22.51 0.50
N PHE A 267 13.16 21.20 0.53
CA PHE A 267 12.63 20.27 -0.46
C PHE A 267 11.23 19.76 -0.08
N ARG A 268 10.25 19.96 -0.97
CA ARG A 268 8.84 19.64 -0.72
C ARG A 268 8.21 18.67 -1.73
N GLU A 269 9.01 18.04 -2.59
CA GLU A 269 8.52 17.23 -3.72
C GLU A 269 9.00 15.76 -3.74
N PRO A 270 8.84 14.99 -2.65
CA PRO A 270 9.30 13.60 -2.56
C PRO A 270 8.62 12.66 -3.55
N ILE A 271 7.40 12.97 -3.98
CA ILE A 271 6.72 12.25 -5.07
C ILE A 271 7.52 12.43 -6.36
N SER A 272 7.91 13.66 -6.71
CA SER A 272 8.73 13.95 -7.89
C SER A 272 10.09 13.24 -7.79
N TYR A 273 10.74 13.25 -6.62
CA TYR A 273 11.98 12.50 -6.39
C TYR A 273 11.84 11.01 -6.71
N GLY A 274 10.79 10.35 -6.20
CA GLY A 274 10.51 8.94 -6.50
C GLY A 274 10.22 8.71 -7.99
N LYS A 275 9.50 9.63 -8.65
CA LYS A 275 9.23 9.56 -10.09
C LYS A 275 10.52 9.65 -10.91
N TYR A 276 11.45 10.53 -10.56
CA TYR A 276 12.74 10.66 -11.26
C TYR A 276 13.58 9.39 -11.16
N ILE A 277 13.65 8.75 -9.99
CA ILE A 277 14.38 7.48 -9.82
C ILE A 277 13.74 6.37 -10.67
N ALA A 278 12.41 6.27 -10.68
CA ALA A 278 11.72 5.30 -11.51
C ALA A 278 11.89 5.56 -13.02
N SER A 279 11.86 6.81 -13.44
CA SER A 279 12.13 7.19 -14.84
C SER A 279 13.55 6.81 -15.26
N LEU A 280 14.54 6.95 -14.37
CA LEU A 280 15.91 6.51 -14.64
C LEU A 280 15.98 4.98 -14.83
N ALA A 281 15.27 4.21 -14.01
CA ALA A 281 15.15 2.76 -14.19
C ALA A 281 14.55 2.40 -15.56
N ASN A 282 13.47 3.08 -15.95
CA ASN A 282 12.78 2.85 -17.23
C ASN A 282 13.67 3.24 -18.41
N MET A 283 14.47 4.30 -18.30
CA MET A 283 15.43 4.72 -19.32
C MET A 283 16.48 3.63 -19.58
N LEU A 284 17.00 3.00 -18.52
CA LEU A 284 18.04 1.97 -18.65
C LEU A 284 17.48 0.60 -19.03
N GLY A 285 16.30 0.25 -18.53
CA GLY A 285 15.72 -1.08 -18.70
C GLY A 285 14.70 -1.22 -19.82
N GLY A 286 14.08 -0.13 -20.27
CA GLY A 286 12.85 -0.15 -21.08
C GLY A 286 11.60 -0.65 -20.34
N THR A 287 11.80 -1.25 -19.16
CA THR A 287 10.82 -1.86 -18.25
C THR A 287 11.48 -1.99 -16.87
N VAL A 288 11.01 -2.91 -16.02
CA VAL A 288 11.62 -3.28 -14.73
C VAL A 288 13.00 -3.91 -14.94
N LEU A 289 14.00 -3.43 -14.19
CA LEU A 289 15.32 -4.04 -14.16
C LEU A 289 15.34 -5.24 -13.20
N VAL A 290 16.07 -6.29 -13.55
CA VAL A 290 16.36 -7.42 -12.65
C VAL A 290 17.87 -7.63 -12.52
N GLN A 291 18.32 -7.87 -11.29
CA GLN A 291 19.72 -8.16 -10.98
C GLN A 291 19.81 -9.25 -9.92
N ARG A 292 20.71 -10.23 -10.11
CA ARG A 292 21.07 -11.16 -9.04
C ARG A 292 21.83 -10.40 -7.96
N LEU A 293 21.49 -10.64 -6.70
CA LEU A 293 22.18 -10.07 -5.55
C LEU A 293 23.69 -10.32 -5.61
N GLY A 294 24.13 -11.52 -6.02
CA GLY A 294 25.55 -11.82 -6.18
C GLY A 294 26.26 -10.94 -7.21
N ASP A 295 25.58 -10.56 -8.30
CA ASP A 295 26.17 -9.66 -9.29
C ASP A 295 26.21 -8.21 -8.80
N LEU A 296 25.19 -7.77 -8.05
CA LEU A 296 25.20 -6.47 -7.37
C LEU A 296 26.37 -6.36 -6.39
N LEU A 297 26.61 -7.41 -5.58
CA LEU A 297 27.73 -7.48 -4.64
C LEU A 297 29.11 -7.47 -5.35
N ASP A 298 29.18 -8.06 -6.54
CA ASP A 298 30.39 -8.04 -7.38
C ASP A 298 30.56 -6.70 -8.13
N GLY A 299 29.64 -5.74 -7.97
CA GLY A 299 29.67 -4.45 -8.67
C GLY A 299 29.48 -4.57 -10.17
N ARG A 300 28.66 -5.52 -10.64
CA ARG A 300 28.44 -5.76 -12.07
C ARG A 300 26.97 -6.00 -12.43
N ARG A 301 26.65 -5.72 -13.69
CA ARG A 301 25.34 -6.06 -14.26
C ARG A 301 25.05 -7.56 -14.28
N SER A 302 23.78 -7.91 -14.17
CA SER A 302 23.29 -9.24 -14.54
C SER A 302 23.13 -9.39 -16.06
N THR A 303 23.17 -10.63 -16.55
CA THR A 303 22.86 -11.02 -17.93
C THR A 303 21.86 -12.18 -17.92
N PRO A 304 21.13 -12.44 -19.03
CA PRO A 304 20.22 -13.59 -19.12
C PRO A 304 20.88 -14.91 -18.72
N GLU A 305 22.11 -15.15 -19.17
CA GLU A 305 22.86 -16.38 -18.90
C GLU A 305 23.22 -16.51 -17.42
N ARG A 306 23.59 -15.40 -16.77
CA ARG A 306 23.90 -15.38 -15.33
C ARG A 306 22.65 -15.68 -14.50
N ILE A 307 21.52 -15.07 -14.85
CA ILE A 307 20.23 -15.32 -14.18
C ILE A 307 19.80 -16.78 -14.37
N ALA A 308 19.91 -17.32 -15.59
CA ALA A 308 19.54 -18.71 -15.89
C ALA A 308 20.37 -19.76 -15.11
N ARG A 309 21.64 -19.45 -14.79
CA ARG A 309 22.50 -20.29 -13.93
C ARG A 309 22.14 -20.24 -12.44
N GLY A 310 21.25 -19.34 -12.02
CA GLY A 310 20.85 -19.19 -10.62
C GLY A 310 19.87 -20.26 -10.16
N LEU A 311 19.60 -20.30 -8.85
CA LEU A 311 18.55 -21.16 -8.27
C LEU A 311 17.15 -20.59 -8.45
N VAL A 312 17.02 -19.25 -8.52
CA VAL A 312 15.74 -18.57 -8.67
C VAL A 312 15.45 -18.37 -10.16
N ARG A 313 14.31 -18.88 -10.63
CA ARG A 313 13.78 -18.56 -11.95
C ARG A 313 12.89 -17.31 -11.82
N PRO A 314 13.14 -16.22 -12.58
CA PRO A 314 12.31 -15.02 -12.52
C PRO A 314 10.85 -15.34 -12.79
N THR A 315 9.93 -14.85 -11.95
CA THR A 315 8.49 -14.93 -12.27
C THR A 315 7.99 -13.81 -13.18
N LEU A 316 8.85 -12.83 -13.47
CA LEU A 316 8.64 -11.75 -14.43
C LEU A 316 9.61 -11.91 -15.63
N PRO A 317 9.26 -12.69 -16.66
CA PRO A 317 10.14 -12.96 -17.81
C PRO A 317 10.52 -11.73 -18.62
N GLU A 318 9.65 -10.71 -18.65
CA GLU A 318 9.86 -9.46 -19.38
C GLU A 318 10.82 -8.49 -18.67
N ALA A 319 11.31 -8.80 -17.47
CA ALA A 319 12.27 -7.95 -16.76
C ALA A 319 13.64 -7.93 -17.47
N THR A 320 14.25 -6.75 -17.59
CA THR A 320 15.53 -6.57 -18.27
C THR A 320 16.71 -6.81 -17.32
N PRO A 321 17.62 -7.75 -17.61
CA PRO A 321 18.84 -7.92 -16.81
C PRO A 321 19.73 -6.67 -16.85
N GLY A 322 19.98 -6.08 -15.69
CA GLY A 322 20.69 -4.80 -15.59
C GLY A 322 21.51 -4.62 -14.33
N ASP A 323 21.76 -3.35 -13.99
CA ASP A 323 22.52 -2.94 -12.82
C ASP A 323 21.76 -1.86 -12.04
N LEU A 324 21.27 -2.25 -10.85
CA LEU A 324 20.53 -1.37 -9.96
C LEU A 324 21.43 -0.28 -9.35
N SER A 325 22.75 -0.46 -9.36
CA SER A 325 23.68 0.56 -8.84
C SER A 325 23.76 1.81 -9.71
N LEU A 326 23.30 1.73 -10.96
CA LEU A 326 23.18 2.88 -11.86
C LEU A 326 21.88 3.68 -11.64
N VAL A 327 20.95 3.15 -10.84
CA VAL A 327 19.62 3.74 -10.63
C VAL A 327 19.43 4.19 -9.19
N LEU A 328 19.69 3.29 -8.25
CA LEU A 328 19.47 3.56 -6.83
C LEU A 328 20.70 4.26 -6.25
N PRO A 329 20.52 5.40 -5.54
CA PRO A 329 21.65 6.02 -4.83
C PRO A 329 22.29 5.05 -3.84
N TYR A 330 23.61 5.17 -3.62
CA TYR A 330 24.37 4.31 -2.71
C TYR A 330 23.70 4.15 -1.33
N ARG A 331 23.16 5.24 -0.78
CA ARG A 331 22.43 5.23 0.50
C ARG A 331 21.27 4.23 0.54
N PHE A 332 20.49 4.13 -0.54
CA PHE A 332 19.41 3.13 -0.64
C PHE A 332 19.97 1.72 -0.75
N LEU A 333 20.92 1.50 -1.65
CA LEU A 333 21.51 0.17 -1.88
C LEU A 333 22.14 -0.39 -0.61
N GLN A 334 22.95 0.41 0.08
CA GLN A 334 23.59 0.00 1.33
C GLN A 334 22.56 -0.39 2.39
N SER A 335 21.52 0.43 2.58
CA SER A 335 20.45 0.15 3.55
C SER A 335 19.69 -1.15 3.20
N LEU A 336 19.42 -1.38 1.92
CA LEU A 336 18.78 -2.61 1.44
C LEU A 336 19.66 -3.85 1.65
N LEU A 337 20.96 -3.75 1.35
CA LEU A 337 21.93 -4.84 1.55
C LEU A 337 22.08 -5.22 3.02
N GLU A 338 22.18 -4.22 3.91
CA GLU A 338 22.26 -4.44 5.36
C GLU A 338 20.98 -5.10 5.89
N MET A 339 19.80 -4.64 5.45
CA MET A 339 18.55 -5.29 5.84
C MET A 339 18.47 -6.74 5.34
N LEU A 340 18.89 -7.02 4.11
CA LEU A 340 18.89 -8.39 3.59
C LEU A 340 19.83 -9.30 4.41
N ALA A 341 21.02 -8.80 4.76
CA ALA A 341 21.97 -9.55 5.58
C ALA A 341 21.42 -9.81 7.00
N ALA A 342 20.71 -8.84 7.59
CA ALA A 342 20.00 -9.04 8.85
C ALA A 342 18.86 -10.06 8.70
N PHE A 343 18.07 -9.98 7.63
CA PHE A 343 16.95 -10.88 7.36
C PHE A 343 17.42 -12.33 7.14
N ASP A 344 18.59 -12.53 6.54
CA ASP A 344 19.18 -13.86 6.35
C ASP A 344 19.41 -14.62 7.67
N LYS A 345 19.64 -13.91 8.78
CA LYS A 345 19.82 -14.54 10.11
C LYS A 345 18.57 -15.27 10.61
N ILE A 346 17.38 -14.87 10.15
CA ILE A 346 16.09 -15.51 10.52
C ILE A 346 15.45 -16.28 9.37
N ALA A 347 15.87 -16.01 8.14
CA ALA A 347 15.46 -16.73 6.94
C ALA A 347 16.69 -17.04 6.06
N PRO A 348 17.51 -18.04 6.45
CA PRO A 348 18.74 -18.37 5.74
C PRO A 348 18.48 -18.69 4.27
N GLY A 349 19.15 -17.95 3.38
CA GLY A 349 18.97 -18.03 1.94
C GLY A 349 18.35 -16.77 1.33
N VAL A 350 17.80 -15.85 2.12
CA VAL A 350 17.33 -14.55 1.63
C VAL A 350 18.47 -13.71 1.07
N TYR A 351 19.64 -13.73 1.70
CA TYR A 351 20.85 -13.03 1.24
C TYR A 351 21.74 -13.93 0.34
N SER A 352 21.12 -14.91 -0.33
CA SER A 352 21.81 -15.75 -1.30
C SER A 352 22.27 -14.95 -2.52
N ARG A 353 23.44 -15.31 -3.06
CA ARG A 353 23.93 -14.76 -4.34
C ARG A 353 22.97 -15.00 -5.51
N HIS A 354 22.02 -15.93 -5.37
CA HIS A 354 20.99 -16.23 -6.37
C HIS A 354 19.68 -15.46 -6.18
N THR A 355 19.50 -14.74 -5.08
CA THR A 355 18.34 -13.87 -4.85
C THR A 355 18.23 -12.86 -5.98
N LEU A 356 17.01 -12.65 -6.48
CA LEU A 356 16.74 -11.67 -7.52
C LEU A 356 16.20 -10.38 -6.91
N LEU A 357 16.75 -9.26 -7.35
CA LEU A 357 16.33 -7.92 -7.00
C LEU A 357 15.74 -7.26 -8.24
N TYR A 358 14.53 -6.74 -8.13
CA TYR A 358 13.85 -6.03 -9.19
C TYR A 358 13.71 -4.58 -8.82
N GLY A 359 14.03 -3.68 -9.75
CA GLY A 359 13.98 -2.25 -9.48
C GLY A 359 13.26 -1.44 -10.55
N VAL A 360 12.65 -0.31 -10.17
CA VAL A 360 12.52 0.20 -8.78
C VAL A 360 11.12 0.00 -8.24
N GLU A 361 11.01 -0.39 -6.98
CA GLU A 361 9.74 -0.38 -6.26
C GLU A 361 9.63 1.00 -5.58
N VAL A 362 8.62 1.77 -5.96
CA VAL A 362 8.36 3.10 -5.39
C VAL A 362 6.94 3.15 -4.86
N LYS A 363 6.75 3.63 -3.63
CA LYS A 363 5.41 3.88 -3.07
C LYS A 363 5.20 5.38 -2.90
N PHE A 364 4.37 5.90 -3.79
CA PHE A 364 3.90 7.28 -3.74
C PHE A 364 2.82 7.41 -2.69
N TYR A 365 2.99 8.40 -1.84
CA TYR A 365 2.16 8.62 -0.69
C TYR A 365 1.38 9.91 -0.86
N SER A 366 0.06 9.84 -0.71
CA SER A 366 -0.83 10.99 -0.83
C SER A 366 -0.48 12.05 0.20
N SER A 367 -0.68 13.31 -0.15
CA SER A 367 -0.49 14.41 0.80
C SER A 367 -1.44 14.23 1.99
N ARG A 368 -0.94 14.47 3.21
CA ARG A 368 -1.72 14.31 4.43
C ARG A 368 -2.25 15.67 4.87
N VAL A 369 -3.49 15.97 4.53
CA VAL A 369 -4.18 17.19 4.97
C VAL A 369 -4.27 17.18 6.50
N GLU A 370 -4.13 18.34 7.13
CA GLU A 370 -4.30 18.48 8.56
C GLU A 370 -5.77 18.33 8.94
N LEU A 371 -6.05 17.42 9.87
CA LEU A 371 -7.40 17.05 10.29
C LEU A 371 -7.49 17.04 11.81
N SER A 372 -8.68 17.33 12.32
CA SER A 372 -9.02 17.15 13.74
C SER A 372 -9.08 15.66 14.12
N ASN A 373 -9.27 15.37 15.41
CA ASN A 373 -9.55 14.01 15.89
C ASN A 373 -10.90 13.46 15.40
N GLN A 374 -11.79 14.26 14.80
CA GLN A 374 -12.98 13.79 14.09
C GLN A 374 -12.74 13.55 12.58
N LEU A 375 -11.51 13.73 12.11
CA LEU A 375 -11.14 13.73 10.69
C LEU A 375 -11.80 14.87 9.88
N GLU A 376 -12.07 15.99 10.55
CA GLU A 376 -12.58 17.22 9.93
C GLU A 376 -11.43 18.14 9.54
N THR A 377 -11.55 18.80 8.40
CA THR A 377 -10.60 19.84 7.95
C THR A 377 -10.82 21.14 8.72
N ALA A 378 -10.02 22.17 8.43
CA ALA A 378 -10.26 23.52 8.94
C ALA A 378 -11.54 24.18 8.37
N ILE A 379 -12.16 23.60 7.34
CA ILE A 379 -13.45 24.03 6.80
C ILE A 379 -14.55 23.24 7.51
N THR A 380 -15.48 23.98 8.10
CA THR A 380 -16.59 23.41 8.87
C THR A 380 -17.46 22.52 7.98
N GLY A 381 -17.73 21.30 8.44
CA GLY A 381 -18.54 20.31 7.75
C GLY A 381 -17.82 19.52 6.65
N LEU A 382 -16.58 19.88 6.30
CA LEU A 382 -15.75 19.13 5.36
C LEU A 382 -14.87 18.13 6.10
N PHE A 383 -15.20 16.85 5.97
CA PHE A 383 -14.44 15.72 6.48
C PHE A 383 -13.58 15.12 5.36
N ALA A 384 -12.42 14.55 5.72
CA ALA A 384 -11.58 13.87 4.75
C ALA A 384 -10.95 12.61 5.34
N GLY A 385 -10.80 11.57 4.53
CA GLY A 385 -10.25 10.31 5.00
C GLY A 385 -9.84 9.36 3.89
N GLY A 386 -9.45 8.16 4.31
CA GLY A 386 -8.96 7.13 3.39
C GLY A 386 -7.54 7.38 2.90
N ASP A 387 -7.11 6.57 1.93
CA ASP A 387 -5.79 6.68 1.31
C ASP A 387 -5.58 8.03 0.62
N GLY A 388 -6.64 8.58 0.01
CA GLY A 388 -6.57 9.82 -0.77
C GLY A 388 -6.27 11.08 0.05
N ALA A 389 -6.74 11.12 1.30
CA ALA A 389 -6.42 12.18 2.26
C ALA A 389 -5.11 11.93 3.04
N GLY A 390 -4.41 10.82 2.75
CA GLY A 390 -3.17 10.45 3.43
C GLY A 390 -3.37 9.92 4.86
N VAL A 391 -4.59 9.55 5.25
CA VAL A 391 -4.92 9.06 6.60
C VAL A 391 -4.71 7.55 6.71
N THR A 392 -5.11 6.79 5.70
CA THR A 392 -5.10 5.31 5.74
C THR A 392 -4.29 4.70 4.60
N ARG A 393 -4.02 3.39 4.68
CA ARG A 393 -3.29 2.57 3.68
C ARG A 393 -3.74 1.12 3.60
N GLY A 394 -4.90 0.81 4.16
CA GLY A 394 -5.42 -0.55 4.23
C GLY A 394 -6.93 -0.55 4.37
N LEU A 395 -7.56 -1.64 3.93
CA LEU A 395 -9.01 -1.78 3.88
C LEU A 395 -9.66 -1.57 5.26
N ALA A 396 -9.04 -2.10 6.31
CA ALA A 396 -9.57 -2.04 7.66
C ALA A 396 -9.58 -0.62 8.20
N GLN A 397 -8.43 0.07 8.18
CA GLN A 397 -8.36 1.46 8.64
C GLN A 397 -9.17 2.41 7.75
N ALA A 398 -9.23 2.20 6.43
CA ALA A 398 -10.08 2.99 5.53
C ALA A 398 -11.57 2.86 5.90
N SER A 399 -12.02 1.64 6.19
CA SER A 399 -13.38 1.37 6.67
C SER A 399 -13.62 1.99 8.04
N ALA A 400 -12.66 1.86 8.97
CA ALA A 400 -12.73 2.46 10.31
C ALA A 400 -12.81 4.00 10.24
N ALA A 401 -12.04 4.64 9.36
CA ALA A 401 -12.10 6.09 9.13
C ALA A 401 -13.49 6.52 8.64
N GLY A 402 -14.09 5.76 7.71
CA GLY A 402 -15.45 6.01 7.24
C GLY A 402 -16.48 5.94 8.36
N VAL A 403 -16.41 4.91 9.21
CA VAL A 403 -17.29 4.76 10.39
C VAL A 403 -17.09 5.91 11.38
N HIS A 404 -15.83 6.31 11.63
CA HIS A 404 -15.49 7.39 12.55
C HIS A 404 -16.05 8.75 12.11
N MET A 405 -15.87 9.10 10.83
CA MET A 405 -16.46 10.33 10.26
C MET A 405 -17.98 10.31 10.33
N ALA A 406 -18.61 9.19 9.96
CA ALA A 406 -20.07 9.06 10.00
C ALA A 406 -20.63 9.21 11.43
N ARG A 407 -19.98 8.59 12.43
CA ARG A 407 -20.37 8.75 13.85
C ARG A 407 -20.19 10.19 14.33
N SER A 408 -19.10 10.85 13.95
CA SER A 408 -18.85 12.26 14.29
C SER A 408 -19.93 13.19 13.71
N ILE A 409 -20.37 12.94 12.47
CA ILE A 409 -21.49 13.69 11.86
C ILE A 409 -22.80 13.41 12.60
N LEU A 410 -23.09 12.14 12.90
CA LEU A 410 -24.32 11.75 13.60
C LEU A 410 -24.45 12.41 14.97
N GLU A 411 -23.37 12.50 15.74
CA GLU A 411 -23.35 13.20 17.03
C GLU A 411 -23.74 14.67 16.91
N ARG A 412 -23.35 15.34 15.81
CA ARG A 412 -23.69 16.75 15.56
C ARG A 412 -25.11 16.96 15.04
N THR A 413 -25.72 15.94 14.44
CA THR A 413 -27.11 16.00 13.97
C THR A 413 -28.15 15.70 15.06
N LYS A 414 -27.71 15.12 16.18
CA LYS A 414 -28.56 14.85 17.35
C LYS A 414 -28.73 16.07 18.26
N ASN A 415 -27.81 17.02 18.15
CA ASN A 415 -27.87 18.34 18.77
C ASN A 415 -28.44 19.34 17.77
#